data_AF-A0A8W7P986-F1
#
_entry.id   AF-A0A8W7P986-F1
#
_cell.length_a   1.000
_cell.length_b   1.000
_cell.length_c   1.000
_cell.angle_alpha   90.00
_cell.angle_beta   90.00
_cell.angle_gamma   90.00
#
_symmetry.space_group_name_H-M   'P 1'
#
loop_
_entity.id
_entity.type
_entity.pdbx_description
1 polymer ?
#
loop_
_entity_poly.entity_id
_entity_poly.type
_entity_poly.pdbx_seq_one_letter_code
_entity_poly.pdbx_strand_id
1 'polypeptide(L)'
;LYGNLAEDGCIVKTAGVDKDSLLFRGPAKVYESQEDAVDAILGGKVVAGDVVVIRYEGPKGGPGMQEMLYPTTYLKSMGLGKACALITDGRFSGGTSGLSIGHASPEAASGGMIGLVQDGDMIDINIPQRAIALDVSESELAARREAELARGDAAWTPKARERQVSYALRAYATLATSADKGAVRDKSKLGG
;
A
#
# COMPACT_ATOMS: atom_id res chain seq x y z
N LEU A 1 -3.28 2.58 12.00
CA LEU A 1 -2.52 3.84 12.16
C LEU A 1 -3.21 4.90 11.34
N TYR A 2 -2.96 6.17 11.62
CA TYR A 2 -3.50 7.33 10.90
C TYR A 2 -2.37 8.32 10.60
N GLY A 3 -2.56 9.17 9.60
CA GLY A 3 -1.65 10.27 9.26
C GLY A 3 -1.70 10.55 7.75
N ASN A 4 -0.85 11.43 7.23
CA ASN A 4 -0.96 11.89 5.85
C ASN A 4 -0.86 10.74 4.82
N LEU A 5 -0.13 9.66 5.13
CA LEU A 5 -0.02 8.48 4.26
C LEU A 5 -1.30 7.63 4.21
N ALA A 6 -2.10 7.66 5.28
CA ALA A 6 -3.34 6.89 5.42
C ALA A 6 -4.35 7.69 6.25
N GLU A 7 -5.00 8.66 5.61
CA GLU A 7 -5.92 9.62 6.25
C GLU A 7 -7.14 8.92 6.86
N ASP A 8 -7.73 7.98 6.14
CA ASP A 8 -8.87 7.16 6.60
C ASP A 8 -8.39 5.95 7.44
N GLY A 9 -7.07 5.77 7.54
CA GLY A 9 -6.41 4.80 8.39
C GLY A 9 -5.87 3.58 7.66
N CYS A 10 -5.14 2.76 8.42
CA CYS A 10 -4.56 1.49 8.00
C CYS A 10 -4.43 0.52 9.19
N ILE A 11 -4.14 -0.76 8.95
CA ILE A 11 -4.12 -1.81 9.98
C ILE A 11 -2.74 -2.45 10.08
N VAL A 12 -2.29 -2.69 11.32
CA VAL A 12 -1.11 -3.49 11.64
C VAL A 12 -1.47 -4.49 12.75
N LYS A 13 -1.03 -5.75 12.61
CA LYS A 13 -1.20 -6.77 13.65
C LYS A 13 -0.04 -6.70 14.63
N THR A 14 -0.18 -5.90 15.68
CA THR A 14 0.89 -5.64 16.67
C THR A 14 1.45 -6.89 17.33
N ALA A 15 0.65 -7.96 17.49
CA ALA A 15 1.12 -9.25 18.01
C ALA A 15 2.22 -9.91 17.15
N GLY A 16 2.31 -9.53 15.86
CA GLY A 16 3.35 -10.01 14.95
C GLY A 16 4.54 -9.08 14.80
N VAL A 17 4.57 -7.93 15.48
CA VAL A 17 5.61 -6.90 15.36
C VAL A 17 6.60 -7.04 16.51
N ASP A 18 7.90 -6.97 16.20
CA ASP A 18 8.95 -6.96 17.23
C ASP A 18 8.91 -5.65 18.03
N LYS A 19 9.27 -5.69 19.32
CA LYS A 19 9.24 -4.51 20.19
C LYS A 19 10.18 -3.41 19.69
N ASP A 20 11.31 -3.81 19.10
CA ASP A 20 12.30 -2.88 18.57
C ASP A 20 11.85 -2.26 17.23
N SER A 21 10.77 -2.77 16.62
CA SER A 21 10.18 -2.28 15.37
C SER A 21 8.88 -1.48 15.57
N LEU A 22 8.52 -1.14 16.81
CA LEU A 22 7.33 -0.33 17.10
C LEU A 22 7.45 1.12 16.60
N LEU A 23 8.69 1.59 16.50
CA LEU A 23 9.09 2.81 15.82
C LEU A 23 9.97 2.39 14.65
N PHE A 24 9.60 2.79 13.43
CA PHE A 24 10.37 2.48 12.23
C PHE A 24 10.38 3.69 11.32
N ARG A 25 11.55 4.02 10.77
CA ARG A 25 11.72 5.07 9.79
C ARG A 25 12.67 4.58 8.72
N GLY A 26 12.27 4.69 7.46
CA GLY A 26 13.07 4.17 6.35
C GLY A 26 12.68 4.74 4.99
N PRO A 27 13.56 4.64 3.99
CA PRO A 27 13.28 5.07 2.63
C PRO A 27 12.30 4.10 1.94
N ALA A 28 11.41 4.65 1.12
CA ALA A 28 10.42 3.88 0.38
C ALA A 28 11.06 3.12 -0.80
N LYS A 29 10.59 1.89 -1.01
CA LYS A 29 10.76 1.09 -2.24
C LYS A 29 9.39 0.78 -2.81
N VAL A 30 9.02 1.40 -3.93
CA VAL A 30 7.66 1.43 -4.44
C VAL A 30 7.47 0.41 -5.55
N TYR A 31 6.42 -0.39 -5.40
CA TYR A 31 6.03 -1.44 -6.34
C TYR A 31 4.52 -1.35 -6.62
N GLU A 32 4.10 -1.70 -7.84
CA GLU A 32 2.71 -1.55 -8.30
C GLU A 32 1.96 -2.88 -8.38
N SER A 33 2.61 -3.96 -7.94
CA SER A 33 2.05 -5.29 -7.79
C SER A 33 2.80 -6.08 -6.71
N GLN A 34 2.13 -7.11 -6.18
CA GLN A 34 2.79 -8.11 -5.34
C GLN A 34 3.98 -8.75 -6.06
N GLU A 35 3.83 -9.08 -7.34
CA GLU A 35 4.85 -9.74 -8.16
C GLU A 35 6.13 -8.89 -8.27
N ASP A 36 5.99 -7.59 -8.57
CA ASP A 36 7.14 -6.67 -8.63
C ASP A 36 7.90 -6.60 -7.30
N ALA A 37 7.16 -6.55 -6.18
CA ALA A 37 7.75 -6.51 -4.86
C ALA A 37 8.49 -7.82 -4.53
N VAL A 38 7.90 -8.97 -4.88
CA VAL A 38 8.53 -10.29 -4.73
C VAL A 38 9.84 -10.37 -5.50
N ASP A 39 9.82 -10.00 -6.78
CA ASP A 39 11.00 -10.03 -7.64
C ASP A 39 12.11 -9.11 -7.11
N ALA A 40 11.74 -7.94 -6.57
CA ALA A 40 12.69 -7.01 -6.00
C ALA A 40 13.29 -7.50 -4.67
N ILE A 41 12.49 -8.15 -3.82
CA ILE A 41 12.97 -8.76 -2.57
C ILE A 41 13.96 -9.89 -2.88
N LEU A 42 13.57 -10.83 -3.74
CA LEU A 42 14.41 -11.97 -4.10
C LEU A 42 15.65 -11.56 -4.92
N GLY A 43 15.51 -10.51 -5.74
CA GLY A 43 16.60 -9.91 -6.50
C GLY A 43 17.54 -9.00 -5.69
N GLY A 44 17.33 -8.85 -4.38
CA GLY A 44 18.21 -8.07 -3.50
C GLY A 44 18.13 -6.55 -3.70
N LYS A 45 17.06 -6.04 -4.33
CA LYS A 45 16.82 -4.58 -4.46
C LYS A 45 16.27 -3.96 -3.18
N VAL A 46 15.65 -4.79 -2.33
CA VAL A 46 15.20 -4.43 -0.98
C VAL A 46 16.29 -4.81 0.02
N VAL A 47 16.66 -3.86 0.87
CA VAL A 47 17.72 -4.03 1.88
C VAL A 47 17.23 -3.63 3.27
N ALA A 48 18.00 -3.98 4.30
CA ALA A 48 17.67 -3.63 5.68
C ALA A 48 17.46 -2.11 5.84
N GLY A 49 16.37 -1.73 6.50
CA GLY A 49 15.95 -0.34 6.69
C GLY A 49 14.89 0.14 5.70
N ASP A 50 14.64 -0.57 4.59
CA ASP A 50 13.67 -0.15 3.59
C ASP A 50 12.21 -0.26 4.09
N VAL A 51 11.36 0.63 3.57
CA VAL A 51 9.90 0.55 3.64
C VAL A 51 9.38 0.13 2.27
N VAL A 52 9.00 -1.13 2.14
CA VAL A 52 8.44 -1.65 0.88
C VAL A 52 6.98 -1.22 0.77
N VAL A 53 6.66 -0.43 -0.25
CA VAL A 53 5.32 0.08 -0.52
C VAL A 53 4.75 -0.65 -1.74
N ILE A 54 3.66 -1.39 -1.55
CA ILE A 54 2.96 -2.10 -2.62
C ILE A 54 1.59 -1.44 -2.81
N ARG A 55 1.43 -0.75 -3.93
CA ARG A 55 0.21 0.04 -4.22
C ARG A 55 -0.58 -0.53 -5.39
N TYR A 56 -1.81 -0.04 -5.55
CA TYR A 56 -2.77 -0.54 -6.54
C TYR A 56 -3.16 -2.01 -6.31
N GLU A 57 -3.16 -2.43 -5.05
CA GLU A 57 -3.62 -3.74 -4.59
C GLU A 57 -4.88 -3.66 -3.73
N GLY A 58 -5.46 -2.46 -3.59
CA GLY A 58 -6.71 -2.20 -2.86
C GLY A 58 -7.97 -2.71 -3.55
N PRO A 59 -9.17 -2.42 -2.99
CA PRO A 59 -10.44 -2.88 -3.54
C PRO A 59 -10.64 -2.54 -5.02
N LYS A 60 -10.31 -1.33 -5.46
CA LYS A 60 -10.46 -0.92 -6.86
C LYS A 60 -9.19 -1.15 -7.67
N GLY A 61 -8.03 -0.84 -7.09
CA GLY A 61 -6.74 -0.94 -7.78
C GLY A 61 -6.36 -2.39 -8.08
N GLY A 62 -6.67 -3.28 -7.13
CA GLY A 62 -6.42 -4.71 -7.18
C GLY A 62 -6.94 -5.32 -8.47
N PRO A 63 -8.24 -5.22 -8.83
CA PRO A 63 -9.38 -5.09 -7.94
C PRO A 63 -9.60 -6.34 -7.08
N GLY A 64 -10.35 -6.21 -5.98
CA GLY A 64 -10.70 -7.33 -5.11
C GLY A 64 -9.84 -7.44 -3.85
N MET A 65 -8.89 -6.51 -3.66
CA MET A 65 -8.05 -6.45 -2.48
C MET A 65 -7.39 -7.81 -2.17
N GLN A 66 -6.51 -8.28 -3.06
CA GLN A 66 -5.96 -9.63 -2.96
C GLN A 66 -5.15 -9.85 -1.68
N GLU A 67 -5.12 -11.09 -1.20
CA GLU A 67 -4.26 -11.45 -0.06
C GLU A 67 -2.82 -11.55 -0.51
N MET A 68 -1.94 -10.80 0.16
CA MET A 68 -0.51 -10.92 -0.05
C MET A 68 0.11 -11.72 1.09
N LEU A 69 0.69 -12.88 0.73
CA LEU A 69 1.48 -13.71 1.64
C LEU A 69 2.96 -13.69 1.22
N TYR A 70 3.23 -13.63 -0.09
CA TYR A 70 4.56 -13.87 -0.62
C TYR A 70 5.59 -12.79 -0.25
N PRO A 71 5.30 -11.47 -0.33
CA PRO A 71 6.28 -10.44 0.06
C PRO A 71 6.76 -10.61 1.50
N THR A 72 5.84 -10.92 2.42
CA THR A 72 6.15 -11.09 3.84
C THR A 72 6.99 -12.34 4.08
N THR A 73 6.68 -13.42 3.35
CA THR A 73 7.41 -14.69 3.42
C THR A 73 8.83 -14.53 2.89
N TYR A 74 9.00 -13.86 1.75
CA TYR A 74 10.32 -13.69 1.14
C TYR A 74 11.19 -12.69 1.87
N LEU A 75 10.65 -11.62 2.46
CA LEU A 75 11.42 -10.77 3.37
C LEU A 75 11.99 -11.60 4.53
N LYS A 76 11.18 -12.49 5.11
CA LYS A 76 11.65 -13.39 6.17
C LYS A 76 12.74 -14.33 5.68
N SER A 77 12.57 -14.96 4.52
CA SER A 77 13.57 -15.85 3.92
C SER A 77 14.89 -15.15 3.60
N MET A 78 14.84 -13.87 3.23
CA MET A 78 16.03 -13.03 2.97
C MET A 78 16.65 -12.46 4.26
N GLY A 79 16.14 -12.81 5.45
CA GLY A 79 16.64 -12.29 6.73
C GLY A 79 16.22 -10.84 7.03
N LEU A 80 15.29 -10.28 6.25
CA LEU A 80 14.85 -8.88 6.32
C LEU A 80 13.55 -8.68 7.10
N GLY A 81 12.89 -9.74 7.56
CA GLY A 81 11.54 -9.66 8.16
C GLY A 81 11.41 -8.81 9.44
N LYS A 82 12.52 -8.53 10.15
CA LYS A 82 12.57 -7.57 11.28
C LYS A 82 13.23 -6.24 10.93
N ALA A 83 13.87 -6.17 9.76
CA ALA A 83 14.69 -5.04 9.34
C ALA A 83 13.96 -4.13 8.34
N CYS A 84 12.85 -4.58 7.75
CA CYS A 84 12.06 -3.82 6.79
C CYS A 84 10.61 -3.69 7.25
N ALA A 85 9.93 -2.66 6.74
CA ALA A 85 8.48 -2.53 6.83
C ALA A 85 7.83 -2.86 5.48
N LEU A 86 6.57 -3.29 5.52
CA LEU A 86 5.69 -3.46 4.37
C LEU A 86 4.46 -2.59 4.54
N ILE A 87 4.10 -1.81 3.52
CA ILE A 87 2.88 -1.00 3.48
C ILE A 87 2.12 -1.31 2.20
N THR A 88 0.80 -1.43 2.30
CA THR A 88 -0.05 -1.63 1.13
C THR A 88 -1.47 -1.09 1.32
N ASP A 89 -2.10 -0.69 0.21
CA ASP A 89 -3.54 -0.47 0.12
C ASP A 89 -4.34 -1.78 -0.04
N GLY A 90 -3.67 -2.91 -0.28
CA GLY A 90 -4.23 -4.26 -0.26
C GLY A 90 -4.32 -4.85 1.15
N ARG A 91 -4.33 -6.19 1.25
CA ARG A 91 -4.40 -6.90 2.53
C ARG A 91 -3.32 -7.97 2.66
N PHE A 92 -2.94 -8.26 3.90
CA PHE A 92 -2.01 -9.32 4.24
C PHE A 92 -2.72 -10.55 4.78
N SER A 93 -2.06 -11.71 4.65
CA SER A 93 -2.57 -12.96 5.23
C SER A 93 -2.65 -12.93 6.75
N GLY A 94 -3.58 -13.67 7.34
CA GLY A 94 -3.66 -13.87 8.80
C GLY A 94 -2.37 -14.46 9.39
N GLY A 95 -1.63 -15.25 8.60
CA GLY A 95 -0.32 -15.81 8.96
C GLY A 95 0.85 -14.82 8.93
N THR A 96 0.63 -13.59 8.45
CA THR A 96 1.67 -12.57 8.31
C THR A 96 2.24 -12.17 9.67
N SER A 97 3.55 -11.90 9.70
CA SER A 97 4.30 -11.38 10.85
C SER A 97 5.28 -10.31 10.38
N GLY A 98 5.96 -9.64 11.30
CA GLY A 98 6.78 -8.46 11.01
C GLY A 98 5.94 -7.18 10.90
N LEU A 99 6.60 -6.09 10.53
CA LEU A 99 5.98 -4.78 10.39
C LEU A 99 5.23 -4.67 9.06
N SER A 100 4.08 -5.34 8.97
CA SER A 100 3.23 -5.38 7.77
C SER A 100 1.94 -4.60 8.01
N ILE A 101 1.76 -3.52 7.24
CA ILE A 101 0.68 -2.54 7.35
C ILE A 101 -0.19 -2.63 6.10
N GLY A 102 -1.43 -3.11 6.26
CA GLY A 102 -2.40 -3.22 5.16
C GLY A 102 -3.50 -2.18 5.24
N HIS A 103 -4.37 -2.19 4.24
CA HIS A 103 -5.60 -1.41 4.18
C HIS A 103 -5.35 0.11 4.23
N ALA A 104 -4.19 0.57 3.73
CA ALA A 104 -3.93 2.00 3.61
C ALA A 104 -5.06 2.67 2.82
N SER A 105 -5.78 3.55 3.50
CA SER A 105 -6.99 4.20 2.99
C SER A 105 -6.83 5.73 3.04
N PRO A 106 -7.23 6.47 1.99
CA PRO A 106 -7.71 5.96 0.70
C PRO A 106 -6.66 5.15 -0.08
N GLU A 107 -7.10 4.16 -0.88
CA GLU A 107 -6.20 3.38 -1.74
C GLU A 107 -5.61 4.24 -2.88
N ALA A 108 -4.52 3.77 -3.51
CA ALA A 108 -3.89 4.49 -4.62
C ALA A 108 -4.86 4.74 -5.78
N ALA A 109 -5.66 3.73 -6.15
CA ALA A 109 -6.64 3.84 -7.24
C ALA A 109 -7.82 4.79 -6.94
N SER A 110 -7.93 5.28 -5.69
CA SER A 110 -8.94 6.28 -5.28
C SER A 110 -8.31 7.64 -4.95
N GLY A 111 -7.04 7.89 -5.31
CA GLY A 111 -6.41 9.19 -5.08
C GLY A 111 -5.68 9.35 -3.75
N GLY A 112 -5.48 8.25 -3.03
CA GLY A 112 -4.84 8.25 -1.72
C GLY A 112 -3.34 8.57 -1.78
N MET A 113 -2.80 9.05 -0.66
CA MET A 113 -1.40 9.47 -0.53
C MET A 113 -0.41 8.36 -0.87
N ILE A 114 -0.74 7.10 -0.59
CA ILE A 114 0.08 5.94 -0.97
C ILE A 114 0.36 5.86 -2.49
N GLY A 115 -0.54 6.41 -3.31
CA GLY A 115 -0.34 6.54 -4.76
C GLY A 115 0.70 7.58 -5.17
N LEU A 116 1.07 8.51 -4.29
CA LEU A 116 2.04 9.59 -4.55
C LEU A 116 3.43 9.33 -3.98
N VAL A 117 3.61 8.24 -3.24
CA VAL A 117 4.92 7.81 -2.73
C VAL A 117 5.86 7.52 -3.92
N GLN A 118 7.10 7.97 -3.80
CA GLN A 118 8.19 7.73 -4.74
C GLN A 118 9.34 7.03 -4.03
N ASP A 119 10.19 6.35 -4.80
CA ASP A 119 11.39 5.69 -4.27
C ASP A 119 12.28 6.69 -3.52
N GLY A 120 12.73 6.28 -2.33
CA GLY A 120 13.61 7.08 -1.48
C GLY A 120 12.90 8.04 -0.53
N ASP A 121 11.59 8.26 -0.67
CA ASP A 121 10.85 9.07 0.30
C ASP A 121 10.93 8.45 1.70
N MET A 122 11.10 9.28 2.73
CA MET A 122 11.13 8.79 4.11
C MET A 122 9.71 8.55 4.62
N ILE A 123 9.48 7.39 5.21
CA ILE A 123 8.22 7.03 5.86
C ILE A 123 8.46 6.77 7.34
N ASP A 124 7.69 7.45 8.19
CA ASP A 124 7.66 7.26 9.63
C ASP A 124 6.49 6.39 10.04
N ILE A 125 6.76 5.37 10.85
CA ILE A 125 5.78 4.48 11.43
C ILE A 125 5.95 4.53 12.95
N ASN A 126 4.90 4.96 13.64
CA ASN A 126 4.88 5.03 15.10
C ASN A 126 3.63 4.31 15.63
N ILE A 127 3.79 3.03 15.95
CA ILE A 127 2.70 2.19 16.46
C ILE A 127 2.19 2.69 17.82
N PRO A 128 3.03 3.06 18.81
CA PRO A 128 2.58 3.58 20.09
C PRO A 128 1.67 4.81 19.97
N GLN A 129 2.00 5.74 19.08
CA GLN A 129 1.19 6.93 18.80
C GLN A 129 0.11 6.70 17.75
N ARG A 130 -0.01 5.47 17.22
CA ARG A 130 -0.90 5.08 16.13
C ARG A 130 -0.74 5.96 14.88
N ALA A 131 0.48 6.44 14.61
CA ALA A 131 0.77 7.38 13.55
C ALA A 131 1.54 6.73 12.39
N ILE A 132 1.30 7.21 11.17
CA ILE A 132 2.07 6.88 9.97
C ILE A 132 2.17 8.12 9.08
N ALA A 133 3.37 8.49 8.65
CA ALA A 133 3.59 9.70 7.89
C ALA A 133 4.57 9.49 6.72
N LEU A 134 4.28 10.15 5.60
CA LEU A 134 5.19 10.38 4.50
C LEU A 134 5.87 11.72 4.72
N ASP A 135 7.19 11.72 4.89
CA ASP A 135 7.99 12.92 5.15
C ASP A 135 8.42 13.59 3.85
N VAL A 136 7.44 14.24 3.21
CA VAL A 136 7.58 15.01 1.98
C VAL A 136 6.81 16.32 2.18
N SER A 137 7.35 17.44 1.72
CA SER A 137 6.69 18.74 1.88
C SER A 137 5.37 18.81 1.13
N GLU A 138 4.42 19.59 1.66
CA GLU A 138 3.12 19.81 1.01
C GLU A 138 3.24 20.36 -0.41
N SER A 139 4.25 21.20 -0.68
CA SER A 139 4.50 21.75 -2.03
C SER A 139 4.90 20.66 -3.03
N GLU A 140 5.73 19.72 -2.59
CA GLU A 140 6.17 18.59 -3.43
C GLU A 140 5.02 17.61 -3.63
N LEU A 141 4.25 17.31 -2.59
CA LEU A 141 3.05 16.46 -2.68
C LEU A 141 1.99 17.06 -3.62
N ALA A 142 1.79 18.38 -3.58
CA ALA A 142 0.92 19.09 -4.51
C ALA A 142 1.40 18.95 -5.97
N ALA A 143 2.69 19.18 -6.22
CA ALA A 143 3.28 19.02 -7.55
C ALA A 143 3.14 17.57 -8.07
N ARG A 144 3.36 16.57 -7.22
CA ARG A 144 3.17 15.15 -7.57
C ARG A 144 1.70 14.84 -7.89
N ARG A 145 0.77 15.40 -7.12
CA ARG A 145 -0.67 15.24 -7.38
C ARG A 145 -1.06 15.88 -8.71
N GLU A 146 -0.57 17.07 -9.02
CA GLU A 146 -0.80 17.72 -10.32
C GLU A 146 -0.24 16.88 -11.48
N ALA A 147 0.99 16.38 -11.35
CA ALA A 147 1.60 15.51 -12.34
C ALA A 147 0.82 14.19 -12.53
N GLU A 148 0.28 13.62 -11.46
CA GLU A 148 -0.55 12.42 -11.52
C GLU A 148 -1.89 12.70 -12.20
N LEU A 149 -2.55 13.81 -11.89
CA LEU A 149 -3.79 14.23 -12.54
C LEU A 149 -3.58 14.56 -14.03
N ALA A 150 -2.41 15.09 -14.40
CA ALA A 150 -2.05 15.38 -15.79
C ALA A 150 -1.97 14.12 -16.69
N ARG A 151 -1.98 12.91 -16.10
CA ARG A 151 -2.08 11.65 -16.85
C ARG A 151 -3.47 11.39 -17.44
N GLY A 152 -4.47 12.22 -17.15
CA GLY A 152 -5.82 12.12 -17.71
C GLY A 152 -6.51 10.81 -17.34
N ASP A 153 -7.00 10.07 -18.33
CA ASP A 153 -7.68 8.77 -18.13
C ASP A 153 -6.77 7.71 -17.49
N ALA A 154 -5.45 7.90 -17.55
CA ALA A 154 -4.47 7.02 -16.90
C ALA A 154 -4.10 7.47 -15.48
N ALA A 155 -4.67 8.56 -14.96
CA ALA A 155 -4.43 8.98 -13.58
C ALA A 155 -4.90 7.91 -12.59
N TRP A 156 -4.15 7.72 -11.52
CA TRP A 156 -4.40 6.75 -10.45
C TRP A 156 -4.45 5.30 -10.94
N THR A 157 -3.70 5.00 -11.99
CA THR A 157 -3.45 3.64 -12.48
C THR A 157 -1.96 3.30 -12.40
N PRO A 158 -1.59 2.01 -12.29
CA PRO A 158 -0.21 1.58 -12.43
C PRO A 158 0.41 2.08 -13.75
N LYS A 159 1.70 2.44 -13.72
CA LYS A 159 2.43 2.93 -14.90
C LYS A 159 2.88 1.81 -15.84
N ALA A 160 3.27 0.66 -15.29
CA ALA A 160 3.90 -0.42 -16.06
C ALA A 160 3.15 -1.77 -15.99
N ARG A 161 2.10 -1.88 -15.16
CA ARG A 161 1.40 -3.16 -14.95
C ARG A 161 0.49 -3.52 -16.12
N GLU A 162 0.89 -4.50 -16.91
CA GLU A 162 0.06 -5.09 -17.97
C GLU A 162 -0.73 -6.30 -17.44
N ARG A 163 -2.07 -6.15 -17.31
CA ARG A 163 -2.92 -7.26 -16.86
C ARG A 163 -4.33 -7.16 -17.42
N GLN A 164 -4.87 -8.29 -17.89
CA GLN A 164 -6.27 -8.39 -18.27
C GLN A 164 -7.18 -8.48 -17.03
N VAL A 165 -7.99 -7.45 -16.79
CA VAL A 165 -9.00 -7.46 -15.72
C VAL A 165 -10.32 -7.99 -16.27
N SER A 166 -10.87 -9.04 -15.68
CA SER A 166 -12.14 -9.64 -16.12
C SER A 166 -13.33 -8.68 -15.95
N TYR A 167 -14.42 -8.91 -16.70
CA TYR A 167 -15.65 -8.12 -16.55
C TYR A 167 -16.15 -8.10 -15.10
N ALA A 168 -16.13 -9.26 -14.42
CA ALA A 168 -16.56 -9.36 -13.03
C ALA A 168 -15.72 -8.50 -12.08
N LEU A 169 -14.40 -8.46 -12.27
CA LEU A 169 -13.50 -7.63 -11.45
C LEU A 169 -13.67 -6.14 -11.74
N ARG A 170 -13.89 -5.75 -13.00
CA ARG A 170 -14.21 -4.34 -13.34
C ARG A 170 -15.54 -3.90 -12.73
N ALA A 171 -16.55 -4.77 -12.76
CA ALA A 171 -17.84 -4.52 -12.11
C ALA A 171 -17.69 -4.40 -10.58
N TYR A 172 -16.88 -5.26 -9.95
CA TYR A 172 -16.53 -5.14 -8.54
C TYR A 172 -15.87 -3.79 -8.23
N ALA A 173 -14.82 -3.42 -8.97
CA ALA A 173 -14.07 -2.18 -8.76
C ALA A 173 -14.96 -0.92 -8.82
N THR A 174 -15.95 -0.91 -9.72
CA THR A 174 -16.88 0.22 -9.87
C THR A 174 -17.72 0.43 -8.61
N LEU A 175 -18.11 -0.67 -7.95
CA LEU A 175 -19.00 -0.66 -6.80
C LEU A 175 -18.27 -0.67 -5.45
N ALA A 176 -17.01 -1.12 -5.40
CA ALA A 176 -16.27 -1.27 -4.16
C ALA A 176 -16.11 0.07 -3.43
N THR A 177 -16.43 0.07 -2.13
CA THR A 177 -16.05 1.12 -1.20
C THR A 177 -14.61 0.92 -0.73
N SER A 178 -14.07 1.92 -0.03
CA SER A 178 -12.74 1.85 0.54
C SER A 178 -12.64 0.81 1.66
N ALA A 179 -11.41 0.35 1.95
CA ALA A 179 -11.16 -0.71 2.91
C ALA A 179 -11.54 -0.32 4.36
N ASP A 180 -11.40 0.96 4.73
CA ASP A 180 -11.89 1.50 6.00
C ASP A 180 -13.41 1.32 6.19
N LYS A 181 -14.16 1.24 5.09
CA LYS A 181 -15.62 0.99 5.06
C LYS A 181 -15.97 -0.49 4.86
N GLY A 182 -14.98 -1.38 4.98
CA GLY A 182 -15.14 -2.82 4.82
C GLY A 182 -15.19 -3.31 3.37
N ALA A 183 -14.83 -2.48 2.39
CA ALA A 183 -14.83 -2.82 0.96
C ALA A 183 -16.16 -3.43 0.46
N VAL A 184 -17.28 -2.96 1.05
CA VAL A 184 -18.63 -3.35 0.64
C VAL A 184 -18.97 -2.79 -0.74
N ARG A 185 -20.03 -3.28 -1.37
CA ARG A 185 -20.51 -2.75 -2.66
C ARG A 185 -21.50 -1.64 -2.42
N ASP A 186 -21.19 -0.46 -2.94
CA ASP A 186 -22.07 0.70 -2.94
C ASP A 186 -23.20 0.51 -3.96
N LYS A 187 -24.39 0.18 -3.45
CA LYS A 187 -25.58 -0.07 -4.26
C LYS A 187 -26.13 1.20 -4.92
N SER A 188 -25.87 2.38 -4.34
CA SER A 188 -26.40 3.65 -4.86
C SER A 188 -25.90 3.94 -6.28
N LYS A 189 -24.70 3.44 -6.63
CA LYS A 189 -24.11 3.53 -7.98
C LYS A 189 -24.86 2.76 -9.06
N LEU A 190 -25.79 1.88 -8.68
CA LEU A 190 -26.64 1.14 -9.60
C LEU A 190 -28.01 1.81 -9.80
N GLY A 191 -28.24 2.99 -9.22
CA GLY A 191 -29.50 3.74 -9.37
C GLY A 191 -30.63 3.23 -8.48
N GLY A 192 -30.32 2.68 -7.31
CA GLY A 192 -31.28 2.20 -6.30
C GLY A 192 -31.18 2.94 -4.98
#